data_AF-A0AAJ6MV41-F1
#
_entry.id   AF-A0AAJ6MV41-F1
#
_cell.length_a   1.000
_cell.length_b   1.000
_cell.length_c   1.000
_cell.angle_alpha   90.00
_cell.angle_beta   90.00
_cell.angle_gamma   90.00
#
_symmetry.space_group_name_H-M   'P 1'
#
loop_
_entity.id
_entity.type
_entity.pdbx_description
1 polymer ?
#
loop_
_entity_poly.entity_id
_entity_poly.type
_entity_poly.pdbx_seq_one_letter_code
_entity_poly.pdbx_strand_id
1 'polypeptide(L)'
;MKCREGCGACCIAPSISSPIPGMPSGKPAGQRCVQLSLDNLCALFGLPERPAVCSAFNADPEVCGDSDQDAVRILGWWEQMTA
;
A
#
# COMPACT_ATOMS: atom_id res chain seq x y z
N MET A 1 -4.01 -13.08 -6.80
CA MET A 1 -3.41 -13.96 -5.76
C MET A 1 -3.97 -13.60 -4.38
N LYS A 2 -3.68 -14.35 -3.31
CA LYS A 2 -4.02 -13.87 -1.95
C LYS A 2 -3.02 -12.79 -1.52
N CYS A 3 -3.50 -11.75 -0.85
CA CYS A 3 -2.62 -10.76 -0.22
C CYS A 3 -1.72 -11.45 0.81
N ARG A 4 -0.42 -11.11 0.82
CA ARG A 4 0.54 -11.62 1.80
C ARG A 4 0.48 -10.74 3.05
N GLU A 5 -0.03 -11.30 4.14
CA GLU A 5 0.02 -10.66 5.45
C GLU A 5 1.48 -10.39 5.84
N GLY A 6 1.77 -9.21 6.40
CA GLY A 6 3.13 -8.77 6.71
C GLY A 6 3.93 -8.16 5.55
N CYS A 7 3.35 -8.08 4.33
CA CYS A 7 4.03 -7.49 3.18
C CYS A 7 4.16 -5.95 3.27
N GLY A 8 3.04 -5.25 3.51
CA GLY A 8 2.99 -3.79 3.65
C GLY A 8 3.30 -2.97 2.38
N ALA A 9 3.59 -3.59 1.24
CA ALA A 9 4.06 -2.88 0.04
C ALA A 9 3.10 -1.79 -0.46
N CYS A 10 1.80 -2.05 -0.50
CA CYS A 10 0.78 -1.06 -0.90
C CYS A 10 0.68 0.13 0.08
N CYS A 11 1.14 -0.04 1.32
CA CYS A 11 1.20 1.03 2.31
C CYS A 11 2.55 1.77 2.35
N ILE A 12 3.56 1.31 1.60
CA ILE A 12 4.91 1.90 1.56
C ILE A 12 5.18 2.53 0.20
N ALA A 13 5.05 1.75 -0.88
CA ALA A 13 5.58 2.09 -2.19
C ALA A 13 4.77 3.16 -2.96
N PRO A 14 3.47 2.98 -3.25
CA PRO A 14 2.74 3.90 -4.13
C PRO A 14 2.42 5.22 -3.42
N SER A 15 2.21 6.29 -4.18
CA SER A 15 1.55 7.48 -3.63
C SER A 15 0.04 7.24 -3.50
N ILE A 16 -0.57 7.93 -2.54
CA ILE A 16 -2.01 7.92 -2.30
C ILE A 16 -2.44 9.36 -2.16
N SER A 17 -3.20 9.89 -3.13
CA SER A 17 -3.66 11.28 -3.12
C SER A 17 -4.91 11.49 -2.25
N SER A 18 -5.68 10.43 -1.98
CA SER A 18 -6.86 10.51 -1.10
C SER A 18 -6.46 10.58 0.38
N PRO A 19 -7.23 11.28 1.23
CA PRO A 19 -6.98 11.33 2.66
C PRO A 19 -6.93 9.94 3.31
N ILE A 20 -6.05 9.79 4.29
CA ILE A 20 -5.94 8.63 5.18
C ILE A 20 -6.15 9.15 6.59
N PRO A 21 -6.82 8.43 7.51
CA PRO A 21 -6.82 8.79 8.93
C PRO A 21 -5.39 9.02 9.45
N GLY A 22 -5.10 10.24 9.93
CA GLY A 22 -3.75 10.67 10.34
C GLY A 22 -2.84 11.20 9.21
N MET A 23 -3.27 11.18 7.95
CA MET A 23 -2.58 11.79 6.80
C MET A 23 -3.61 12.48 5.87
N PRO A 24 -4.05 13.71 6.20
CA PRO A 24 -5.15 14.38 5.49
C PRO A 24 -4.81 14.73 4.02
N SER A 25 -3.54 14.98 3.71
CA SER A 25 -3.07 15.23 2.34
C SER A 25 -2.68 13.95 1.58
N GLY A 26 -3.07 12.78 2.10
CA GLY A 26 -2.66 11.50 1.55
C GLY A 26 -1.23 11.09 1.94
N LYS A 27 -0.62 10.21 1.16
CA LYS A 27 0.68 9.59 1.42
C LYS A 27 1.60 9.74 0.20
N PRO A 28 2.78 10.36 0.33
CA PRO A 28 3.80 10.32 -0.70
C PRO A 28 4.27 8.91 -1.04
N ALA A 29 4.77 8.72 -2.27
CA ALA A 29 5.44 7.50 -2.67
C ALA A 29 6.68 7.22 -1.80
N GLY A 30 6.94 5.95 -1.50
CA GLY A 30 8.04 5.51 -0.63
C GLY A 30 7.89 5.87 0.85
N GLN A 31 6.96 6.75 1.23
CA GLN A 31 6.68 7.05 2.63
C GLN A 31 5.82 5.94 3.26
N ARG A 32 6.23 5.46 4.44
CA ARG A 32 5.46 4.50 5.23
C ARG A 32 4.17 5.14 5.75
N CYS A 33 3.03 4.49 5.49
CA CYS A 33 1.73 4.94 5.98
C CYS A 33 1.66 4.91 7.51
N VAL A 34 1.03 5.93 8.13
CA VAL A 34 0.82 6.00 9.58
C VAL A 34 0.00 4.84 10.15
N GLN A 35 -0.80 4.20 9.30
CA GLN A 35 -1.66 3.07 9.66
C GLN A 35 -0.94 1.71 9.53
N LEU A 36 0.33 1.68 9.14
CA LEU A 36 1.09 0.44 8.99
C LEU A 36 1.85 0.12 10.28
N SER A 37 1.46 -0.96 10.97
CA SER A 37 2.08 -1.42 12.21
C SER A 37 3.54 -1.83 12.02
N LEU A 38 4.28 -2.07 13.11
CA LEU A 38 5.66 -2.58 13.04
C LEU A 38 5.75 -3.93 12.31
N ASP A 39 4.71 -4.76 12.43
CA ASP A 39 4.60 -6.06 11.75
C ASP A 39 4.06 -5.96 10.31
N ASN A 40 4.04 -4.76 9.71
CA ASN A 40 3.52 -4.49 8.37
C ASN A 40 2.05 -4.89 8.15
N LEU A 41 1.24 -4.78 9.19
CA LEU A 41 -0.22 -4.98 9.11
C LEU A 41 -0.92 -3.61 9.07
N CYS A 42 -1.85 -3.43 8.14
CA CYS A 42 -2.62 -2.20 8.03
C CYS A 42 -3.71 -2.19 9.12
N ALA A 43 -3.64 -1.22 10.03
CA ALA A 43 -4.60 -1.07 11.14
C ALA A 43 -6.04 -0.81 10.69
N LEU A 44 -6.24 -0.38 9.44
CA LEU A 44 -7.56 -0.14 8.85
C LEU A 44 -8.07 -1.31 8.01
N PHE A 45 -7.34 -2.43 7.91
CA PHE A 45 -7.75 -3.52 7.02
C PHE A 45 -9.14 -4.06 7.40
N GLY A 46 -10.10 -3.98 6.47
CA GLY A 46 -11.48 -4.45 6.68
C GLY A 46 -12.39 -3.44 7.40
N LEU A 47 -11.87 -2.28 7.79
CA LEU A 47 -12.63 -1.24 8.48
C LEU A 47 -13.22 -0.21 7.49
N PRO A 48 -14.39 0.39 7.80
CA PRO A 48 -15.02 1.40 6.94
C PRO A 48 -14.19 2.68 6.80
N GLU A 49 -13.30 2.98 7.75
CA GLU A 49 -12.39 4.13 7.71
C GLU A 49 -11.23 3.94 6.72
N ARG A 50 -11.04 2.72 6.17
CA ARG A 50 -10.02 2.45 5.17
C ARG A 50 -10.34 3.22 3.88
N PRO A 51 -9.40 4.02 3.35
CA PRO A 51 -9.64 4.78 2.13
C PRO A 51 -10.10 3.89 0.98
N ALA A 52 -11.06 4.37 0.19
CA ALA A 52 -11.66 3.59 -0.90
C ALA A 52 -10.61 3.03 -1.89
N VAL A 53 -9.58 3.82 -2.22
CA VAL A 53 -8.47 3.38 -3.08
C VAL A 53 -7.69 2.22 -2.46
N CYS A 54 -7.46 2.24 -1.15
CA CYS A 54 -6.78 1.17 -0.43
C CYS A 54 -7.64 -0.10 -0.37
N SER A 55 -8.95 0.04 -0.24
CA SER A 55 -9.90 -1.09 -0.19
C SER A 55 -10.17 -1.69 -1.58
N ALA A 56 -10.08 -0.89 -2.63
CA ALA A 56 -10.21 -1.33 -4.02
C ALA A 56 -8.96 -2.05 -4.54
N PHE A 57 -7.80 -1.87 -3.89
CA PHE A 57 -6.57 -2.54 -4.27
C PHE A 57 -6.62 -4.04 -3.94
N ASN A 58 -6.60 -4.86 -4.99
CA ASN A 58 -6.58 -6.31 -4.90
C ASN A 58 -5.18 -6.86 -5.20
N ALA A 59 -4.81 -7.95 -4.51
CA ALA A 59 -3.51 -8.57 -4.70
C ALA A 59 -3.44 -9.28 -6.07
N ASP A 60 -2.49 -8.85 -6.89
CA ASP A 60 -2.29 -9.34 -8.26
C ASP A 60 -0.83 -9.79 -8.45
N PRO A 61 -0.56 -10.93 -9.13
CA PRO A 61 0.80 -11.38 -9.39
C PRO A 61 1.69 -10.35 -10.08
N GLU A 62 1.15 -9.56 -11.00
CA GLU A 62 1.93 -8.55 -11.73
C GLU A 62 2.38 -7.41 -10.83
N VAL A 63 1.64 -7.14 -9.76
CA VAL A 63 1.93 -6.08 -8.78
C VAL A 63 2.75 -6.62 -7.60
N CYS A 64 2.39 -7.79 -7.11
CA CYS A 64 2.91 -8.34 -5.86
C CYS A 64 4.16 -9.22 -6.05
N GLY A 65 4.39 -9.75 -7.25
CA GLY A 65 5.49 -10.68 -7.53
C GLY A 65 5.55 -11.86 -6.56
N ASP A 66 6.74 -12.45 -6.43
CA ASP A 66 6.96 -13.67 -5.66
C ASP A 66 7.37 -13.40 -4.19
N SER A 67 7.75 -12.17 -3.86
CA SER A 67 8.20 -11.78 -2.52
C SER A 67 7.73 -10.38 -2.10
N ASP A 68 7.79 -10.07 -0.80
CA ASP A 68 7.45 -8.73 -0.30
C ASP A 68 8.38 -7.66 -0.85
N GLN A 69 9.65 -8.02 -1.08
CA GLN A 69 10.64 -7.17 -1.73
C GLN A 69 10.26 -6.90 -3.19
N ASP A 70 9.75 -7.91 -3.92
CA ASP A 70 9.25 -7.72 -5.28
C ASP A 70 8.05 -6.77 -5.30
N ALA A 71 7.09 -6.95 -4.40
CA ALA A 71 5.92 -6.08 -4.33
C ALA A 71 6.32 -4.60 -4.14
N VAL A 72 7.26 -4.32 -3.23
CA VAL A 72 7.76 -2.96 -3.01
C VAL A 72 8.48 -2.42 -4.26
N ARG A 73 9.35 -3.25 -4.88
CA ARG A 73 10.12 -2.88 -6.07
C ARG A 73 9.21 -2.58 -7.26
N ILE A 74 8.24 -3.45 -7.54
CA ILE A 74 7.33 -3.34 -8.68
C ILE A 74 6.46 -2.10 -8.53
N LEU A 75 5.78 -1.95 -7.37
CA LEU A 75 4.94 -0.77 -7.12
C LEU A 75 5.74 0.53 -7.18
N GLY A 76 6.96 0.54 -6.62
CA GLY A 76 7.83 1.71 -6.70
C GLY A 76 8.28 2.04 -8.11
N TRP A 77 8.51 1.02 -8.94
CA TRP A 77 8.84 1.20 -10.36
C TRP A 77 7.65 1.76 -11.15
N TRP A 78 6.44 1.21 -10.94
CA TRP A 78 5.23 1.69 -11.61
C TRP A 78 4.93 3.13 -11.26
N GLU A 79 5.05 3.49 -9.98
CA GLU A 79 4.89 4.87 -9.51
C GLU A 79 5.78 5.82 -10.32
N GLN A 80 7.06 5.48 -10.52
CA GLN A 80 7.98 6.32 -11.30
C GLN A 80 7.62 6.41 -12.78
N MET A 81 6.95 5.40 -13.33
CA MET A 81 6.53 5.37 -14.74
C MET A 81 5.23 6.12 -14.98
N THR A 82 4.42 6.34 -13.95
CA THR A 82 3.08 6.93 -14.06
C THR A 82 2.90 8.25 -13.29
N ALA A 83 3.92 8.71 -12.56
CA ALA A 83 3.89 9.96 -11.79
C ALA A 83 3.88 11.22 -12.67
#